data_AF-A0A3D0UTS6-F1
#
_entry.id   AF-A0A3D0UTS6-F1
#
_cell.length_a   1.000
_cell.length_b   1.000
_cell.length_c   1.000
_cell.angle_alpha   90.00
_cell.angle_beta   90.00
_cell.angle_gamma   90.00
#
_symmetry.space_group_name_H-M   'P 1'
#
loop_
_entity.id
_entity.type
_entity.pdbx_description
1 polymer ?
#
loop_
_entity_poly.entity_id
_entity_poly.type
_entity_poly.pdbx_seq_one_letter_code
_entity_poly.pdbx_strand_id
1 'polypeptide(L)'
;MIFVQIPECAKPFYLPLQKAILEAGAHGIFEYYPDGVARHFFEQATQEQLTFYPEHYLHGKVDQMTHVISIIAEHDKYELKGVDPQKLAARTQSRREYMKRRTQKELEGKMTWTLGLY
;
A
#
# COMPACT_ATOMS: atom_id res chain seq x y z
N MET A 1 -3.33 -9.16 12.65
CA MET A 1 -2.87 -7.76 12.54
C MET A 1 -3.61 -7.10 11.39
N ILE A 2 -4.05 -5.86 11.54
CA ILE A 2 -4.71 -5.07 10.50
C ILE A 2 -3.67 -4.16 9.84
N PHE A 3 -3.50 -4.24 8.53
CA PHE A 3 -2.66 -3.31 7.78
C PHE A 3 -3.54 -2.20 7.22
N VAL A 4 -3.23 -0.95 7.51
CA VAL A 4 -4.03 0.22 7.12
C VAL A 4 -3.21 1.11 6.20
N GLN A 5 -3.74 1.42 5.02
CA GLN A 5 -3.08 2.27 4.02
C GLN A 5 -3.88 3.56 3.84
N ILE A 6 -3.23 4.71 4.10
CA ILE A 6 -3.88 6.02 4.11
C ILE A 6 -3.03 7.04 3.34
N PRO A 7 -3.49 7.55 2.19
CA PRO A 7 -2.92 8.74 1.56
C PRO A 7 -3.02 9.96 2.47
N GLU A 8 -2.09 10.90 2.36
CA GLU A 8 -2.09 12.15 3.15
C GLU A 8 -3.41 12.94 3.02
N CYS A 9 -3.95 13.06 1.83
CA CYS A 9 -5.24 13.73 1.59
C CYS A 9 -6.39 13.09 2.37
N ALA A 10 -6.30 11.79 2.69
CA ALA A 10 -7.26 11.04 3.50
C ALA A 10 -6.95 11.03 5.00
N LYS A 11 -6.06 11.91 5.49
CA LYS A 11 -5.75 12.07 6.92
C LYS A 11 -6.99 12.14 7.84
N PRO A 12 -8.15 12.73 7.46
CA PRO A 12 -9.35 12.70 8.29
C PRO A 12 -9.82 11.28 8.69
N PHE A 13 -9.49 10.23 7.92
CA PHE A 13 -9.78 8.84 8.28
C PHE A 13 -8.88 8.25 9.35
N TYR A 14 -7.71 8.85 9.61
CA TYR A 14 -6.69 8.24 10.46
C TYR A 14 -7.21 7.98 11.89
N LEU A 15 -7.73 9.02 12.55
CA LEU A 15 -8.20 8.90 13.94
C LEU A 15 -9.45 8.01 14.08
N PRO A 16 -10.49 8.14 13.22
CA PRO A 16 -11.64 7.22 13.26
C PRO A 16 -11.25 5.76 13.05
N LEU A 17 -10.37 5.46 12.10
CA LEU A 17 -9.91 4.08 11.85
C LEU A 17 -9.10 3.55 13.02
N GLN A 18 -8.16 4.35 13.55
CA GLN A 18 -7.36 3.94 14.71
C GLN A 18 -8.25 3.65 15.92
N LYS A 19 -9.22 4.54 16.20
CA LYS A 19 -10.19 4.33 17.27
C LYS A 19 -10.94 3.01 17.10
N ALA A 20 -11.53 2.77 15.93
CA ALA A 20 -12.30 1.56 15.67
C ALA A 20 -11.45 0.28 15.80
N ILE A 21 -10.20 0.31 15.32
CA ILE A 21 -9.26 -0.82 15.43
C ILE A 21 -8.91 -1.11 16.90
N LEU A 22 -8.63 -0.07 17.68
CA LEU A 22 -8.30 -0.21 19.10
C LEU A 22 -9.50 -0.69 19.93
N GLU A 23 -10.69 -0.14 19.68
CA GLU A 23 -11.93 -0.57 20.34
C GLU A 23 -12.28 -2.04 20.02
N ALA A 24 -11.92 -2.52 18.83
CA ALA A 24 -12.04 -3.93 18.46
C ALA A 24 -10.95 -4.85 19.06
N GLY A 25 -10.01 -4.30 19.83
CA GLY A 25 -8.89 -5.06 20.41
C GLY A 25 -7.86 -5.55 19.39
N ALA A 26 -7.83 -4.96 18.20
CA ALA A 26 -6.94 -5.37 17.12
C ALA A 26 -5.63 -4.56 17.11
N HIS A 27 -4.59 -5.14 16.49
CA HIS A 27 -3.29 -4.48 16.31
C HIS A 27 -3.16 -3.92 14.89
N GLY A 28 -3.20 -2.59 14.77
CA GLY A 28 -3.09 -1.87 13.50
C GLY A 28 -1.64 -1.44 13.20
N ILE A 29 -1.19 -1.67 11.97
CA ILE A 29 0.01 -1.03 11.40
C ILE A 29 -0.45 -0.06 10.31
N PHE A 30 -0.12 1.21 10.47
CA PHE A 30 -0.51 2.28 9.55
C PHE A 30 0.63 2.61 8.60
N GLU A 31 0.35 2.51 7.31
CA GLU A 31 1.16 3.03 6.22
C GLU A 31 0.53 4.35 5.76
N TYR A 32 1.10 5.45 6.25
CA TYR A 32 0.75 6.80 5.85
C TYR A 32 1.75 7.28 4.81
N TYR A 33 1.28 7.69 3.64
CA TYR A 33 2.15 8.14 2.56
C TYR A 33 1.81 9.56 2.10
N PRO A 34 2.82 10.42 1.91
CA PRO A 34 2.62 11.81 1.50
C PRO A 34 2.11 11.89 0.06
N ASP A 35 1.38 12.96 -0.24
CA ASP A 35 0.87 13.23 -1.58
C ASP A 35 1.93 13.97 -2.43
N GLY A 36 1.87 13.83 -3.76
CA GLY A 36 2.66 14.66 -4.68
C GLY A 36 4.16 14.33 -4.76
N VAL A 37 4.60 13.22 -4.17
CA VAL A 37 6.02 12.81 -4.15
C VAL A 37 6.34 11.66 -5.11
N ALA A 38 5.33 10.96 -5.64
CA ALA A 38 5.51 9.77 -6.44
C ALA A 38 6.21 10.08 -7.77
N ARG A 39 5.85 11.20 -8.42
CA ARG A 39 6.53 11.66 -9.64
C ARG A 39 8.03 11.80 -9.43
N HIS A 40 8.44 12.49 -8.36
CA HIS A 40 9.85 12.70 -8.06
C HIS A 40 10.61 11.37 -7.93
N PHE A 41 10.04 10.39 -7.24
CA PHE A 41 10.63 9.05 -7.15
C PHE A 41 10.84 8.42 -8.53
N PHE A 42 9.81 8.42 -9.40
CA PHE A 42 9.95 7.81 -10.72
C PHE A 42 10.88 8.57 -11.67
N GLU A 43 10.94 9.90 -11.58
CA GLU A 43 11.87 10.69 -12.39
C GLU A 43 13.32 10.42 -12.00
N GLN A 44 13.61 10.33 -10.70
CA GLN A 44 14.98 10.22 -10.19
C GLN A 44 15.50 8.79 -10.01
N ALA A 45 14.64 7.81 -9.76
CA ALA A 45 15.07 6.46 -9.43
C ALA A 45 15.79 5.76 -10.60
N THR A 46 16.84 5.01 -10.25
CA THR A 46 17.54 4.10 -11.15
C THR A 46 16.74 2.81 -11.36
N GLN A 47 17.10 2.02 -12.38
CA GLN A 47 16.47 0.73 -12.63
C GLN A 47 16.61 -0.23 -11.43
N GLU A 48 17.78 -0.25 -10.79
CA GLU A 48 18.03 -1.06 -9.59
C GLU A 48 17.08 -0.65 -8.45
N GLN A 49 16.92 0.66 -8.19
CA GLN A 49 16.02 1.17 -7.15
C GLN A 49 14.53 0.88 -7.45
N LEU A 50 14.11 0.98 -8.73
CA LEU A 50 12.74 0.65 -9.14
C LEU A 50 12.42 -0.84 -8.97
N THR A 51 13.42 -1.69 -9.24
CA THR A 51 13.30 -3.15 -9.18
C THR A 51 13.62 -3.75 -7.81
N PHE A 52 14.13 -2.96 -6.87
CA PHE A 52 14.44 -3.43 -5.51
C PHE A 52 13.21 -4.06 -4.83
N TYR A 53 13.38 -5.32 -4.43
CA TYR A 53 12.36 -6.11 -3.75
C TYR A 53 12.76 -6.38 -2.30
N PRO A 54 12.17 -5.66 -1.32
CA PRO A 54 12.46 -5.86 0.10
C PRO A 54 11.75 -7.13 0.61
N GLU A 55 12.28 -8.29 0.25
CA GLU A 55 11.67 -9.60 0.45
C GLU A 55 11.23 -9.85 1.89
N HIS A 56 12.16 -9.74 2.85
CA HIS A 56 11.87 -10.03 4.26
C HIS A 56 10.74 -9.17 4.82
N TYR A 57 10.75 -7.87 4.48
CA TYR A 57 9.72 -6.95 4.93
C TYR A 57 8.35 -7.29 4.31
N LEU A 58 8.31 -7.49 2.99
CA LEU A 58 7.04 -7.74 2.29
C LEU A 58 6.46 -9.10 2.68
N HIS A 59 7.27 -10.15 2.80
CA HIS A 59 6.81 -11.48 3.19
C HIS A 59 6.38 -11.50 4.66
N GLY A 60 7.18 -10.96 5.59
CA GLY A 60 6.78 -10.86 7.00
C GLY A 60 5.48 -10.07 7.18
N LYS A 61 5.28 -9.00 6.40
CA LYS A 61 4.03 -8.23 6.38
C LYS A 61 2.84 -9.10 5.93
N VAL A 62 3.00 -9.91 4.88
CA VAL A 62 1.97 -10.85 4.40
C VAL A 62 1.69 -11.92 5.44
N ASP A 63 2.71 -12.46 6.09
CA ASP A 63 2.55 -13.52 7.08
C ASP A 63 1.76 -13.04 8.30
N GLN A 64 1.99 -11.81 8.74
CA GLN A 64 1.30 -11.22 9.91
C GLN A 64 -0.09 -10.66 9.63
N MET A 65 -0.35 -10.13 8.42
CA MET A 65 -1.63 -9.47 8.13
C MET A 65 -2.80 -10.47 8.08
N THR A 66 -3.89 -10.11 8.76
CA THR A 66 -5.16 -10.86 8.74
C THR A 66 -6.30 -10.02 8.15
N HIS A 67 -6.12 -8.71 8.08
CA HIS A 67 -7.02 -7.80 7.39
C HIS A 67 -6.23 -6.64 6.76
N VAL A 68 -6.71 -6.12 5.64
CA VAL A 68 -6.19 -4.90 5.00
C VAL A 68 -7.30 -3.87 4.85
N ILE A 69 -7.08 -2.64 5.31
CA ILE A 69 -7.93 -1.49 5.02
C ILE A 69 -7.15 -0.55 4.13
N SER A 70 -7.67 -0.23 2.95
CA SER A 70 -7.05 0.74 2.05
C SER A 70 -8.03 1.86 1.74
N ILE A 71 -7.59 3.10 2.00
CA ILE A 71 -8.34 4.29 1.61
C ILE A 71 -7.88 4.71 0.21
N ILE A 72 -8.82 4.72 -0.71
CA ILE A 72 -8.64 5.19 -2.08
C ILE A 72 -8.92 6.70 -2.05
N ALA A 73 -7.86 7.48 -2.18
CA ALA A 73 -7.93 8.93 -2.35
C ALA A 73 -6.77 9.38 -3.25
N GLU A 74 -7.03 10.42 -4.03
CA GLU A 74 -6.03 11.02 -4.92
C GLU A 74 -6.02 12.53 -4.69
N HIS A 75 -4.87 13.06 -4.28
CA HIS A 75 -4.66 14.51 -4.23
C HIS A 75 -4.57 15.12 -5.64
N ASP A 76 -3.85 14.45 -6.54
CA ASP A 76 -3.73 14.81 -7.96
C ASP A 76 -3.82 13.56 -8.85
N LYS A 77 -4.88 13.48 -9.65
CA LYS A 77 -5.14 12.37 -10.59
C LYS A 77 -4.13 12.32 -11.75
N TYR A 78 -3.40 13.40 -11.97
CA TYR A 78 -2.42 13.56 -13.04
C TYR A 78 -0.99 13.59 -12.52
N GLU A 79 -0.74 13.22 -11.25
CA GLU A 79 0.58 13.29 -10.64
C GLU A 79 1.65 12.60 -11.50
N LEU A 80 1.33 11.43 -12.06
CA LEU A 80 2.25 10.64 -12.89
C LEU A 80 2.17 10.93 -14.40
N LYS A 81 1.42 11.96 -14.83
CA LYS A 81 1.27 12.31 -16.25
C LYS A 81 2.63 12.63 -16.88
N GLY A 82 3.03 11.87 -17.89
CA GLY A 82 4.29 12.05 -18.60
C GLY A 82 5.49 11.33 -17.98
N VAL A 83 5.32 10.61 -16.86
CA VAL A 83 6.34 9.69 -16.34
C VAL A 83 6.50 8.52 -17.32
N ASP A 84 7.75 8.08 -17.53
CA ASP A 84 8.06 6.95 -18.40
C ASP A 84 7.30 5.67 -17.97
N PRO A 85 6.42 5.13 -18.84
CA PRO A 85 5.68 3.89 -18.57
C PRO A 85 6.56 2.69 -18.24
N GLN A 86 7.80 2.61 -18.75
CA GLN A 86 8.71 1.51 -18.46
C GLN A 86 9.14 1.51 -16.98
N LYS A 87 9.33 2.70 -16.39
CA LYS A 87 9.65 2.82 -14.95
C LYS A 87 8.48 2.40 -14.07
N LEU A 88 7.24 2.76 -14.45
CA LEU A 88 6.01 2.32 -13.79
C LEU A 88 5.85 0.80 -13.87
N ALA A 89 6.10 0.23 -15.04
CA ALA A 89 6.04 -1.21 -15.28
C ALA A 89 7.10 -1.97 -14.47
N ALA A 90 8.34 -1.47 -14.43
CA ALA A 90 9.42 -2.07 -13.63
C ALA A 90 9.07 -2.14 -12.14
N ARG A 91 8.49 -1.06 -11.60
CA ARG A 91 8.03 -1.03 -10.21
C ARG A 91 6.88 -2.00 -9.95
N THR A 92 5.92 -2.08 -10.87
CA THR A 92 4.79 -3.01 -10.76
C THR A 92 5.27 -4.46 -10.79
N GLN A 93 6.17 -4.78 -11.73
CA GLN A 93 6.74 -6.11 -11.89
C GLN A 93 7.53 -6.54 -10.64
N SER A 94 8.28 -5.64 -10.01
CA SER A 94 9.02 -5.95 -8.78
C SER A 94 8.12 -6.25 -7.58
N ARG A 95 6.81 -5.96 -7.66
CA ARG A 95 5.84 -6.25 -6.59
C ARG A 95 4.92 -7.43 -6.89
N ARG A 96 5.10 -8.11 -8.03
CA ARG A 96 4.24 -9.21 -8.48
C ARG A 96 4.17 -10.37 -7.49
N GLU A 97 5.30 -10.80 -6.92
CA GLU A 97 5.34 -11.90 -5.97
C GLU A 97 4.61 -11.56 -4.66
N TYR A 98 4.81 -10.35 -4.14
CA TYR A 98 4.07 -9.85 -2.97
C TYR A 98 2.55 -9.86 -3.21
N MET A 99 2.10 -9.40 -4.38
CA MET A 99 0.66 -9.43 -4.73
C MET A 99 0.14 -10.87 -4.85
N LYS A 100 0.89 -11.77 -5.50
CA LYS A 100 0.53 -13.19 -5.61
C LYS A 100 0.34 -13.84 -4.24
N ARG A 101 1.24 -13.59 -3.29
CA ARG A 101 1.14 -14.14 -1.93
C ARG A 101 -0.06 -13.59 -1.16
N ARG A 102 -0.37 -12.30 -1.32
CA ARG A 102 -1.59 -11.69 -0.73
C ARG A 102 -2.85 -12.31 -1.29
N THR A 103 -2.95 -12.45 -2.61
CA THR A 103 -4.09 -13.09 -3.27
C THR A 103 -4.25 -14.54 -2.83
N GLN A 104 -3.16 -15.29 -2.73
CA GLN A 104 -3.22 -16.66 -2.24
C GLN A 104 -3.75 -16.73 -0.80
N LYS A 105 -3.27 -15.85 0.08
CA LYS A 105 -3.72 -15.78 1.48
C LYS A 105 -5.21 -15.41 1.59
N GLU A 106 -5.69 -14.55 0.71
CA GLU A 106 -7.11 -14.21 0.58
C GLU A 106 -7.95 -15.42 0.15
N LEU A 107 -7.53 -16.12 -0.91
CA LEU A 107 -8.23 -17.31 -1.44
C LEU A 107 -8.29 -18.45 -0.42
N GLU A 108 -7.31 -18.53 0.47
CA GLU A 108 -7.29 -19.48 1.59
C GLU A 108 -8.18 -19.05 2.78
N GLY A 109 -8.84 -17.89 2.71
CA GLY A 109 -9.67 -17.34 3.78
C GLY A 109 -8.88 -16.83 4.99
N LYS A 110 -7.56 -16.70 4.87
CA LYS A 110 -6.65 -16.30 5.97
C LYS A 110 -6.44 -14.78 6.05
N MET A 111 -6.95 -14.03 5.08
CA MET A 111 -6.89 -12.58 5.04
C MET A 111 -8.14 -12.03 4.35
N THR A 112 -8.73 -10.99 4.92
CA THR A 112 -9.81 -10.22 4.29
C THR A 112 -9.34 -8.78 3.98
N TRP A 113 -10.09 -8.05 3.18
CA TRP A 113 -9.76 -6.66 2.85
C TRP A 113 -11.00 -5.77 2.72
N THR A 114 -10.80 -4.47 2.93
CA THR A 114 -11.82 -3.42 2.80
C THR A 114 -11.21 -2.25 2.01
N LEU A 115 -11.95 -1.76 1.02
CA LEU A 115 -11.62 -0.53 0.30
C LEU A 115 -12.61 0.57 0.69
N GLY A 116 -12.12 1.72 1.12
CA GLY A 116 -12.91 2.91 1.39
C GLY A 116 -12.57 4.01 0.41
N LEU A 117 -13.56 4.60 -0.26
CA LEU A 117 -13.35 5.76 -1.13
C LEU A 117 -13.50 7.05 -0.32
N TYR A 118 -12.60 8.01 -0.54
CA TYR A 118 -12.66 9.36 0.02
C TYR A 118 -12.76 10.41 -1.09
#